data_AF-A0A0C1XSE5-F1
#
_entry.id   AF-A0A0C1XSE5-F1
#
_cell.length_a   1.000
_cell.length_b   1.000
_cell.length_c   1.000
_cell.angle_alpha   90.00
_cell.angle_beta   90.00
_cell.angle_gamma   90.00
#
_symmetry.space_group_name_H-M   'P 1'
#
loop_
_entity.id
_entity.type
_entity.pdbx_description
1 polymer ?
#
loop_
_entity_poly.entity_id
_entity_poly.type
_entity_poly.pdbx_seq_one_letter_code
_entity_poly.pdbx_strand_id
1 'polypeptide(L)'
;MTGNESPDLPHPFMGSVRALLASMVPGPGRLRRTVSASAPAVARGDVGDRAGRPSRAVLREREQRTLREWAVLRDRLTGVARERLADVGDLLSDARLEFTPGTAETAVRRDYVWAVEAFQAAGKLLDEAADLPDLAAAVVLADRALER
;
A
#
# COMPACT_ATOMS: atom_id res chain seq x y z
N MET A 1 -30.47 18.53 -42.86
CA MET A 1 -29.92 17.17 -43.04
C MET A 1 -28.44 17.31 -43.38
N THR A 2 -27.59 17.17 -42.35
CA THR A 2 -26.14 16.91 -42.34
C THR A 2 -25.82 16.95 -40.83
N GLY A 3 -25.69 15.86 -40.09
CA GLY A 3 -24.88 14.67 -40.38
C GLY A 3 -23.46 14.94 -39.91
N ASN A 4 -23.23 14.98 -38.60
CA ASN A 4 -21.89 14.88 -38.00
C ASN A 4 -21.98 13.96 -36.79
N GLU A 5 -21.54 12.74 -37.03
CA GLU A 5 -21.44 11.63 -36.11
C GLU A 5 -20.23 11.85 -35.21
N SER A 6 -20.45 11.95 -33.89
CA SER A 6 -19.38 11.91 -32.90
C SER A 6 -18.86 10.46 -32.79
N PRO A 7 -17.54 10.22 -32.91
CA PRO A 7 -17.00 8.91 -32.61
C PRO A 7 -16.94 8.67 -31.10
N ASP A 8 -17.66 7.63 -30.68
CA ASP A 8 -17.46 6.87 -29.45
C ASP A 8 -15.96 6.60 -29.23
N LEU A 9 -15.40 7.10 -28.12
CA LEU A 9 -14.14 6.63 -27.58
C LEU A 9 -14.42 5.68 -26.42
N PRO A 10 -13.96 4.42 -26.46
CA PRO A 10 -14.01 3.53 -25.32
C PRO A 10 -12.94 3.94 -24.30
N HIS A 11 -13.36 4.26 -23.08
CA HIS A 11 -12.48 4.25 -21.91
C HIS A 11 -12.50 2.87 -21.25
N PRO A 12 -11.44 2.05 -21.38
CA PRO A 12 -11.12 1.02 -20.42
C PRO A 12 -10.00 1.49 -19.49
N PHE A 13 -9.92 0.90 -18.30
CA PHE A 13 -8.88 1.01 -17.27
C PHE A 13 -9.02 2.08 -16.18
N MET A 14 -10.07 1.94 -15.37
CA MET A 14 -9.99 2.20 -13.92
C MET A 14 -10.21 0.86 -13.18
N GLY A 15 -9.21 -0.01 -13.31
CA GLY A 15 -9.12 -1.29 -12.61
C GLY A 15 -8.60 -1.09 -11.19
N SER A 16 -9.53 -0.88 -10.26
CA SER A 16 -9.46 -1.22 -8.83
C SER A 16 -8.09 -1.63 -8.25
N VAL A 17 -7.28 -0.66 -7.82
CA VAL A 17 -6.22 -0.90 -6.82
C VAL A 17 -6.81 -1.29 -5.45
N ARG A 18 -8.12 -1.04 -5.25
CA ARG A 18 -8.89 -1.49 -4.08
C ARG A 18 -8.91 -3.00 -3.85
N ALA A 19 -8.60 -3.83 -4.85
CA ALA A 19 -8.61 -5.29 -4.69
C ALA A 19 -7.38 -5.83 -3.94
N LEU A 20 -6.27 -5.09 -3.88
CA LEU A 20 -5.03 -5.61 -3.30
C LEU A 20 -4.94 -5.45 -1.77
N LEU A 21 -5.72 -4.54 -1.18
CA LEU A 21 -5.70 -4.26 0.27
C LEU A 21 -6.71 -5.11 1.07
N ALA A 22 -7.64 -5.81 0.42
CA ALA A 22 -8.68 -6.60 1.09
C ALA A 22 -8.25 -8.05 1.44
N SER A 23 -7.07 -8.51 1.03
CA SER A 23 -6.59 -9.88 1.27
C SER A 23 -5.76 -10.04 2.56
N MET A 24 -5.51 -8.97 3.31
CA MET A 24 -4.67 -8.98 4.54
C MET A 24 -5.46 -8.82 5.85
N VAL A 25 -6.68 -9.36 5.91
CA VAL A 25 -7.39 -9.52 7.20
C VAL A 25 -7.46 -11.01 7.54
N PRO A 26 -6.59 -11.52 8.43
CA PRO A 26 -6.77 -12.86 8.98
C PRO A 26 -7.98 -12.85 9.93
N GLY A 27 -9.02 -13.60 9.55
CA GLY A 27 -10.27 -13.70 10.32
C GLY A 27 -10.07 -14.35 11.71
N PRO A 28 -10.92 -14.00 12.69
CA PRO A 28 -10.84 -14.56 14.04
C PRO A 28 -11.22 -16.05 14.04
N GLY A 29 -10.29 -16.87 14.50
CA GLY A 29 -10.44 -18.32 14.63
C GLY A 29 -11.61 -18.70 15.54
N ARG A 30 -12.47 -19.59 15.02
CA ARG A 30 -13.60 -20.19 15.73
C ARG A 30 -13.11 -21.09 16.86
N LEU A 31 -13.40 -20.68 18.10
CA LEU A 31 -13.27 -21.51 19.28
C LEU A 31 -14.32 -22.64 19.25
N ARG A 32 -13.94 -23.83 18.77
CA ARG A 32 -14.72 -25.05 18.99
C ARG A 32 -14.42 -25.58 20.39
N ARG A 33 -15.37 -25.34 21.28
CA ARG A 33 -15.51 -26.00 22.58
C ARG A 33 -16.09 -27.40 22.33
N THR A 34 -15.35 -28.44 22.64
CA THR A 34 -15.90 -29.79 22.84
C THR A 34 -15.57 -30.23 24.25
N VAL A 35 -16.63 -30.59 24.98
CA VAL A 35 -16.59 -31.18 26.31
C VAL A 35 -16.50 -32.70 26.15
N SER A 36 -15.75 -33.34 27.06
CA SER A 36 -16.12 -34.59 27.75
C SER A 36 -15.17 -35.80 27.60
N ALA A 37 -14.97 -36.41 28.79
CA ALA A 37 -14.67 -37.81 29.11
C ALA A 37 -13.21 -38.30 29.27
N SER A 38 -12.80 -38.34 30.54
CA SER A 38 -12.49 -39.55 31.33
C SER A 38 -11.27 -40.44 31.04
N ALA A 39 -10.37 -40.40 32.03
CA ALA A 39 -9.59 -41.47 32.66
C ALA A 39 -8.24 -41.96 32.06
N PRO A 40 -7.27 -42.33 32.93
CA PRO A 40 -5.85 -42.42 32.58
C PRO A 40 -5.36 -43.86 32.46
N ALA A 41 -4.43 -44.12 31.54
CA ALA A 41 -3.69 -45.38 31.51
C ALA A 41 -2.30 -45.22 30.86
N VAL A 42 -1.29 -45.30 31.74
CA VAL A 42 -0.03 -46.03 31.56
C VAL A 42 0.92 -45.60 30.45
N ALA A 43 2.07 -45.10 30.90
CA ALA A 43 3.30 -44.87 30.17
C ALA A 43 3.73 -46.04 29.27
N ARG A 44 4.15 -45.73 28.03
CA ARG A 44 5.20 -46.44 27.27
C ARG A 44 5.59 -45.69 26.00
N GLY A 45 6.90 -45.47 25.82
CA GLY A 45 7.60 -44.97 24.62
C GLY A 45 7.60 -43.45 24.53
N ASP A 46 8.66 -42.71 24.87
CA ASP A 46 10.03 -42.80 24.33
C ASP A 46 10.09 -43.23 22.86
N VAL A 47 9.55 -42.37 22.00
CA VAL A 47 9.99 -42.24 20.61
C VAL A 47 10.26 -40.75 20.39
N GLY A 48 11.55 -40.45 20.35
CA GLY A 48 12.15 -39.14 20.19
C GLY A 48 11.35 -38.12 19.39
N ASP A 49 11.00 -37.06 20.11
CA ASP A 49 10.63 -35.71 19.65
C ASP A 49 11.80 -35.05 18.88
N ARG A 50 12.30 -35.70 17.82
CA ARG A 50 13.35 -35.21 16.92
C ARG A 50 12.85 -34.92 15.51
N ALA A 51 11.53 -34.84 15.31
CA ALA A 51 10.96 -34.38 14.06
C ALA A 51 10.68 -32.88 14.13
N GLY A 52 11.54 -32.07 13.50
CA GLY A 52 11.05 -30.85 12.87
C GLY A 52 11.63 -29.50 13.28
N ARG A 53 12.73 -29.41 14.04
CA ARG A 53 13.44 -28.12 14.13
C ARG A 53 14.22 -27.89 12.83
N PRO A 54 13.85 -26.87 12.02
CA PRO A 54 14.63 -26.53 10.84
C PRO A 54 16.07 -26.24 11.27
N SER A 55 17.03 -26.73 10.49
CA SER A 55 18.43 -26.47 10.78
C SER A 55 18.69 -24.96 10.79
N ARG A 56 19.64 -24.50 11.60
CA ARG A 56 20.02 -23.07 11.65
C ARG A 56 20.39 -22.53 10.27
N ALA A 57 20.91 -23.37 9.38
CA ALA A 57 21.19 -23.01 7.99
C ALA A 57 19.91 -22.65 7.21
N VAL A 58 18.86 -23.48 7.32
CA VAL A 58 17.57 -23.23 6.67
C VAL A 58 16.90 -21.96 7.22
N LEU A 59 17.01 -21.71 8.53
CA LEU A 59 16.47 -20.49 9.13
C LEU A 59 17.19 -19.23 8.62
N ARG A 60 18.53 -19.26 8.56
CA ARG A 60 19.32 -18.13 8.02
C ARG A 60 19.07 -17.90 6.53
N GLU A 61 18.90 -18.96 5.75
CA GLU A 61 18.58 -18.83 4.34
C GLU A 61 17.20 -18.19 4.13
N ARG A 62 16.21 -18.57 4.94
CA ARG A 62 14.87 -17.94 4.94
C ARG A 62 14.95 -16.47 5.32
N GLU A 63 15.67 -16.14 6.38
CA GLU A 63 15.89 -14.76 6.82
C GLU A 63 16.55 -13.91 5.73
N GLN A 64 17.63 -14.40 5.11
CA GLN A 64 18.29 -13.70 4.01
C GLN A 64 17.39 -13.52 2.80
N ARG A 65 16.55 -14.52 2.49
CA ARG A 65 15.57 -14.41 1.41
C ARG A 65 14.56 -13.32 1.71
N THR A 66 14.01 -13.31 2.91
CA THR A 66 13.12 -12.25 3.38
C THR A 66 13.81 -10.89 3.26
N LEU A 67 15.02 -10.69 3.80
CA LEU A 67 15.73 -9.41 3.69
C LEU A 67 15.91 -8.94 2.23
N ARG A 68 16.18 -9.85 1.29
CA ARG A 68 16.25 -9.51 -0.13
C ARG A 68 14.89 -9.09 -0.71
N GLU A 69 13.82 -9.81 -0.39
CA GLU A 69 12.45 -9.46 -0.82
C GLU A 69 12.03 -8.10 -0.28
N TRP A 70 12.36 -7.81 0.99
CA TRP A 70 12.10 -6.51 1.62
C TRP A 70 12.90 -5.38 0.97
N ALA A 71 14.15 -5.62 0.59
CA ALA A 71 14.95 -4.65 -0.15
C ALA A 71 14.33 -4.33 -1.53
N VAL A 72 13.92 -5.36 -2.27
CA VAL A 72 13.26 -5.17 -3.57
C VAL A 72 11.95 -4.38 -3.43
N LEU A 73 11.15 -4.67 -2.40
CA LEU A 73 9.91 -3.93 -2.17
C LEU A 73 10.17 -2.47 -1.80
N ARG A 74 11.22 -2.21 -1.00
CA ARG A 74 11.66 -0.86 -0.66
C ARG A 74 12.03 -0.07 -1.92
N ASP A 75 12.90 -0.63 -2.75
CA ASP A 75 13.36 0.03 -3.97
C ASP A 75 12.19 0.35 -4.91
N ARG A 76 11.23 -0.58 -5.03
CA ARG A 76 10.01 -0.36 -5.83
C ARG A 76 9.15 0.77 -5.27
N LEU A 77 8.87 0.77 -3.96
CA LEU A 77 8.06 1.81 -3.35
C LEU A 77 8.74 3.18 -3.44
N THR A 78 10.05 3.24 -3.23
CA THR A 78 10.83 4.47 -3.42
C THR A 78 10.74 4.97 -4.86
N GLY A 79 10.84 4.09 -5.85
CA GLY A 79 10.67 4.43 -7.26
C GLY A 79 9.30 5.03 -7.55
N VAL A 80 8.23 4.35 -7.11
CA VAL A 80 6.84 4.82 -7.30
C VAL A 80 6.59 6.15 -6.58
N ALA A 81 7.06 6.30 -5.34
CA ALA A 81 6.91 7.55 -4.59
C ALA A 81 7.57 8.72 -5.31
N ARG A 82 8.79 8.53 -5.86
CA ARG A 82 9.50 9.56 -6.64
C ARG A 82 8.76 9.95 -7.90
N GLU A 83 8.27 8.97 -8.65
CA GLU A 83 7.47 9.20 -9.87
C GLU A 83 6.24 10.03 -9.55
N ARG A 84 5.49 9.65 -8.51
CA ARG A 84 4.30 10.39 -8.08
C ARG A 84 4.59 11.79 -7.57
N LEU A 85 5.68 11.97 -6.83
CA LEU A 85 6.10 13.31 -6.43
C LEU A 85 6.46 14.18 -7.64
N ALA A 86 7.13 13.62 -8.65
CA ALA A 86 7.42 14.36 -9.87
C ALA A 86 6.12 14.80 -10.57
N ASP A 87 5.16 13.88 -10.74
CA ASP A 87 3.85 14.18 -11.33
C ASP A 87 3.13 15.32 -10.58
N VAL A 88 3.13 15.28 -9.24
CA VAL A 88 2.50 16.32 -8.40
C VAL A 88 3.26 17.64 -8.53
N GLY A 89 4.59 17.61 -8.54
CA GLY A 89 5.43 18.78 -8.70
C GLY A 89 5.18 19.49 -10.03
N ASP A 90 5.03 18.72 -11.11
CA ASP A 90 4.71 19.25 -12.44
C ASP A 90 3.32 19.88 -12.47
N LEU A 91 2.32 19.23 -11.84
CA LEU A 91 0.97 19.76 -11.73
C LEU A 91 0.91 21.09 -10.95
N LEU A 92 1.59 21.15 -9.80
CA LEU A 92 1.63 22.35 -8.95
C LEU A 92 2.45 23.48 -9.58
N SER A 93 3.37 23.16 -10.48
CA SER A 93 4.19 24.14 -11.21
C SER A 93 3.49 24.69 -12.46
N ASP A 94 2.37 24.09 -12.90
CA ASP A 94 1.62 24.59 -14.05
C ASP A 94 1.00 25.95 -13.73
N ALA A 95 1.52 26.99 -14.40
CA ALA A 95 1.12 28.38 -14.24
C ALA A 95 -0.35 28.66 -14.62
N ARG A 96 -1.08 27.68 -15.15
CA ARG A 96 -2.50 27.77 -15.51
C ARG A 96 -3.48 27.45 -14.39
N LEU A 97 -3.01 27.20 -13.16
CA LEU A 97 -3.85 27.16 -11.96
C LEU A 97 -4.41 28.57 -11.66
N GLU A 98 -5.30 29.05 -12.54
CA GLU A 98 -6.00 30.31 -12.40
C GLU A 98 -7.19 30.11 -11.46
N PHE A 99 -7.09 30.65 -10.23
CA PHE A 99 -8.21 30.68 -9.30
C PHE A 99 -9.20 31.77 -9.73
N THR A 100 -10.31 31.36 -10.35
CA THR A 100 -11.40 32.29 -10.68
C THR A 100 -12.08 32.78 -9.39
N PRO A 101 -12.18 34.09 -9.14
CA PRO A 101 -12.72 34.60 -7.89
C PRO A 101 -14.24 34.41 -7.79
N GLY A 102 -14.70 33.90 -6.64
CA GLY A 102 -16.12 33.71 -6.32
C GLY A 102 -16.50 32.25 -5.99
N THR A 103 -16.99 32.04 -4.74
CA THR A 103 -17.64 30.86 -4.12
C THR A 103 -17.07 29.45 -4.33
N ALA A 104 -16.63 29.05 -5.52
CA ALA A 104 -15.82 27.86 -5.77
C ALA A 104 -14.37 28.04 -5.27
N GLU A 105 -13.93 29.30 -5.12
CA GLU A 105 -12.58 29.68 -4.75
C GLU A 105 -12.12 29.13 -3.39
N THR A 106 -13.01 28.99 -2.41
CA THR A 106 -12.65 28.47 -1.07
C THR A 106 -12.46 26.97 -1.06
N ALA A 107 -13.25 26.20 -1.81
CA ALA A 107 -13.08 24.75 -1.92
C ALA A 107 -11.82 24.42 -2.72
N VAL A 108 -11.66 25.02 -3.90
CA VAL A 108 -10.48 24.81 -4.77
C VAL A 108 -9.20 25.26 -4.07
N ARG A 109 -9.22 26.39 -3.35
CA ARG A 109 -8.07 26.83 -2.54
C ARG A 109 -7.75 25.87 -1.41
N ARG A 110 -8.77 25.31 -0.74
CA ARG A 110 -8.56 24.31 0.30
C ARG A 110 -7.94 23.04 -0.27
N ASP A 111 -8.44 22.57 -1.41
CA ASP A 111 -7.93 21.38 -2.08
C ASP A 111 -6.48 21.60 -2.57
N TYR A 112 -6.17 22.77 -3.13
CA TYR A 112 -4.81 23.16 -3.50
C TYR A 112 -3.87 23.21 -2.29
N VAL A 113 -4.26 23.88 -1.20
CA VAL A 113 -3.45 23.94 0.03
C VAL A 113 -3.20 22.53 0.57
N TRP A 114 -4.24 21.70 0.58
CA TRP A 114 -4.13 20.31 1.01
C TRP A 114 -3.19 19.50 0.10
N ALA A 115 -3.25 19.69 -1.22
CA ALA A 115 -2.37 19.03 -2.17
C ALA A 115 -0.91 19.44 -1.97
N VAL A 116 -0.63 20.71 -1.69
CA VAL A 116 0.72 21.21 -1.36
C VAL A 116 1.22 20.61 -0.04
N GLU A 117 0.38 20.56 1.00
CA GLU A 117 0.74 19.93 2.27
C GLU A 117 1.02 18.44 2.12
N ALA A 118 0.18 17.73 1.35
CA ALA A 118 0.35 16.32 1.06
C ALA A 118 1.63 16.06 0.26
N PHE A 119 1.93 16.91 -0.74
CA PHE A 119 3.18 16.85 -1.52
C PHE A 119 4.41 17.00 -0.63
N GLN A 120 4.43 18.00 0.25
CA GLN A 120 5.53 18.24 1.18
C GLN A 120 5.69 17.09 2.18
N ALA A 121 4.59 16.60 2.75
CA ALA A 121 4.60 15.47 3.67
C ALA A 121 5.09 14.17 3.00
N ALA A 122 4.66 13.92 1.75
CA ALA A 122 5.11 12.78 0.96
C ALA A 122 6.62 12.86 0.68
N GLY A 123 7.13 14.04 0.32
CA GLY A 123 8.56 14.26 0.09
C GLY A 123 9.38 14.03 1.34
N LYS A 124 8.93 14.56 2.48
CA LYS A 124 9.59 14.34 3.76
C LYS A 124 9.64 12.86 4.14
N LEU A 125 8.52 12.14 4.01
CA LEU A 125 8.50 10.70 4.27
C LEU A 125 9.42 9.95 3.33
N LEU A 126 9.48 10.32 2.05
CA LEU A 126 10.38 9.68 1.10
C LEU A 126 11.86 9.88 1.46
N ASP A 127 12.23 11.07 1.95
CA ASP A 127 13.59 11.40 2.34
C ASP A 127 13.99 10.74 3.68
N GLU A 128 13.05 10.61 4.62
CA GLU A 128 13.29 10.13 5.99
C GLU A 128 12.89 8.67 6.24
N ALA A 129 12.23 8.00 5.29
CA ALA A 129 11.64 6.66 5.51
C ALA A 129 12.67 5.62 5.97
N ALA A 130 12.43 5.08 7.16
CA ALA A 130 13.23 3.98 7.71
C ALA A 130 12.62 2.60 7.36
N ASP A 131 11.33 2.55 7.04
CA ASP A 131 10.58 1.32 6.83
C ASP A 131 9.60 1.38 5.63
N LEU A 132 8.96 0.23 5.35
CA LEU A 132 8.00 0.15 4.24
C LEU A 132 6.69 0.90 4.50
N PRO A 133 6.11 0.90 5.72
CA PRO A 133 4.95 1.73 6.03
C PRO A 133 5.14 3.20 5.68
N ASP A 134 6.28 3.80 6.01
CA ASP A 134 6.56 5.22 5.69
C ASP A 134 6.61 5.45 4.17
N LEU A 135 7.27 4.56 3.42
CA LEU A 135 7.29 4.64 1.96
C LEU A 135 5.89 4.46 1.34
N ALA A 136 5.08 3.55 1.87
CA ALA A 136 3.72 3.36 1.39
C ALA A 136 2.84 4.58 1.69
N ALA A 137 3.00 5.21 2.87
CA ALA A 137 2.33 6.45 3.21
C ALA A 137 2.75 7.59 2.29
N ALA A 138 4.05 7.69 1.93
CA ALA A 138 4.54 8.67 0.96
C ALA A 138 3.86 8.50 -0.41
N VAL A 139 3.77 7.27 -0.93
CA VAL A 139 3.06 6.98 -2.18
C VAL A 139 1.60 7.41 -2.10
N VAL A 140 0.89 7.02 -1.04
CA VAL A 140 -0.53 7.35 -0.90
C VAL A 140 -0.75 8.86 -0.81
N LEU A 141 0.09 9.60 -0.08
CA LEU A 141 -0.03 11.05 -0.01
C LEU A 141 0.20 11.72 -1.37
N ALA A 142 1.20 11.26 -2.12
CA ALA A 142 1.46 11.76 -3.46
C ALA A 142 0.32 11.44 -4.44
N ASP A 143 -0.20 10.20 -4.44
CA ASP A 143 -1.37 9.82 -5.25
C ASP A 143 -2.58 10.68 -4.90
N ARG A 144 -2.83 10.93 -3.62
CA ARG A 144 -3.97 11.75 -3.20
C ARG A 144 -3.81 13.22 -3.56
N ALA A 145 -2.59 13.74 -3.59
CA ALA A 145 -2.31 15.09 -4.06
C ALA A 145 -2.61 15.25 -5.56
N LEU A 146 -2.48 14.18 -6.37
CA LEU A 146 -2.88 14.19 -7.78
C LEU A 146 -4.40 14.14 -8.00
N GLU A 147 -5.14 13.52 -7.08
CA GLU A 147 -6.59 13.32 -7.20
C GLU A 147 -7.43 14.59 -6.91
N ARG A 148 -6.83 15.64 -6.37
CA ARG A 148 -7.50 16.85 -5.84
C ARG A 148 -7.22 18.07 -6.70
#